data_AF-A0AAV1KWT0-F1
#
_entry.id   AF-A0AAV1KWT0-F1
#
_cell.length_a   1.000
_cell.length_b   1.000
_cell.length_c   1.000
_cell.angle_alpha   90.00
_cell.angle_beta   90.00
_cell.angle_gamma   90.00
#
_symmetry.space_group_name_H-M   'P 1'
#
loop_
_entity.id
_entity.type
_entity.pdbx_description
1 polymer ?
#
loop_
_entity_poly.entity_id
_entity_poly.type
_entity_poly.pdbx_seq_one_letter_code
_entity_poly.pdbx_strand_id
1 'polypeptide(L)'
;MKGKECTAKWSHIVQLYNRCPGYRGVKLVPKLTAHHILPHLIPKMRVKHCTQVFSQSVGVGLACMAELGALDKSSYETADLLLFFDDLFDSVNGSFSEIIGGKKYRAAVTPTSPHHNLWN
;
A
#
# COMPACT_ATOMS: atom_id res chain seq x y z
N MET A 1 6.46 -13.61 -4.12
CA MET A 1 7.29 -13.29 -5.30
C MET A 1 8.60 -14.09 -5.27
N LYS A 2 8.58 -15.42 -5.43
CA LYS A 2 9.84 -16.19 -5.44
C LYS A 2 10.33 -16.33 -6.89
N GLY A 3 11.45 -15.66 -7.19
CA GLY A 3 12.21 -15.83 -8.44
C GLY A 3 11.75 -15.05 -9.67
N LYS A 4 10.64 -14.29 -9.60
CA LYS A 4 10.20 -13.42 -10.70
C LYS A 4 10.77 -12.01 -10.50
N GLU A 5 11.48 -11.50 -11.49
CA GLU A 5 11.85 -10.10 -11.58
C GLU A 5 10.61 -9.26 -11.90
N CYS A 6 10.33 -8.25 -11.08
CA CYS A 6 9.19 -7.35 -11.19
C CYS A 6 9.69 -5.91 -11.10
N THR A 7 9.04 -4.97 -11.80
CA THR A 7 9.42 -3.56 -11.81
C THR A 7 8.31 -2.69 -11.21
N ALA A 8 8.56 -2.19 -10.00
CA ALA A 8 7.71 -1.15 -9.41
C ALA A 8 8.14 0.25 -9.90
N LYS A 9 7.16 1.13 -10.17
CA LYS A 9 7.44 2.49 -10.67
C LYS A 9 6.69 3.53 -9.83
N TRP A 10 7.41 4.58 -9.42
CA TRP A 10 6.81 5.73 -8.74
C TRP A 10 5.71 6.40 -9.58
N SER A 11 5.89 6.40 -10.92
CA SER A 11 4.92 6.95 -11.86
C SER A 11 3.53 6.31 -11.74
N HIS A 12 3.41 5.05 -11.35
CA HIS A 12 2.10 4.42 -11.14
C HIS A 12 1.33 5.09 -10.00
N ILE A 13 2.00 5.40 -8.88
CA ILE A 13 1.41 6.08 -7.73
C ILE A 13 1.02 7.53 -8.10
N VAL A 14 1.88 8.21 -8.86
CA VAL A 14 1.58 9.55 -9.40
C VAL A 14 0.34 9.52 -10.31
N GLN A 15 0.22 8.53 -11.18
CA GLN A 15 -0.95 8.38 -12.07
C GLN A 15 -2.23 8.11 -11.27
N LEU A 16 -2.18 7.26 -10.23
CA LEU A 16 -3.30 7.03 -9.33
C LEU A 16 -3.74 8.32 -8.63
N TYR A 17 -2.79 9.10 -8.11
CA TYR A 17 -3.06 10.41 -7.51
C TYR A 17 -3.70 11.38 -8.50
N ASN A 18 -3.14 11.52 -9.71
CA ASN A 18 -3.64 12.43 -10.73
C ASN A 18 -5.04 12.06 -11.22
N ARG A 19 -5.34 10.77 -11.37
CA ARG A 19 -6.68 10.30 -11.74
C ARG A 19 -7.70 10.53 -10.62
N CYS A 20 -7.23 10.54 -9.37
CA CYS A 20 -8.06 10.76 -8.18
C CYS A 20 -9.39 9.98 -8.23
N PRO A 21 -9.36 8.65 -8.45
CA PRO A 21 -10.58 7.87 -8.61
C PRO A 21 -11.47 7.99 -7.38
N GLY A 22 -12.78 8.05 -7.61
CA GLY A 22 -13.77 8.29 -6.57
C GLY A 22 -15.19 8.42 -7.13
N TYR A 23 -16.16 8.52 -6.23
CA TYR A 23 -17.56 8.66 -6.56
C TYR A 23 -18.22 9.70 -5.66
N ARG A 24 -18.99 10.63 -6.25
CA ARG A 24 -19.71 11.70 -5.52
C ARG A 24 -18.82 12.44 -4.49
N GLY A 25 -17.59 12.76 -4.86
CA GLY A 25 -16.63 13.46 -3.99
C GLY A 25 -15.90 12.58 -2.97
N VAL A 26 -16.25 11.31 -2.85
CA VAL A 26 -15.52 10.33 -2.01
C VAL A 26 -14.42 9.69 -2.83
N LYS A 27 -13.17 9.88 -2.43
CA LYS A 27 -12.00 9.31 -3.11
C LYS A 27 -11.82 7.83 -2.73
N LEU A 28 -11.40 7.01 -3.69
CA LEU A 28 -11.01 5.62 -3.48
C LEU A 28 -9.81 5.52 -2.52
N VAL A 29 -8.84 6.44 -2.66
CA VAL A 29 -7.63 6.48 -1.83
C VAL A 29 -7.52 7.87 -1.16
N PRO A 30 -8.37 8.17 -0.15
CA PRO A 30 -8.53 9.52 0.38
C PRO A 30 -7.31 10.07 1.12
N LYS A 31 -6.43 9.17 1.61
CA LYS A 31 -5.21 9.55 2.33
C LYS A 31 -4.05 9.89 1.39
N LEU A 32 -4.12 9.52 0.11
CA LEU A 32 -3.12 9.89 -0.88
C LEU A 32 -3.35 11.34 -1.32
N THR A 33 -2.47 12.23 -0.87
CA THR A 33 -2.56 13.69 -1.09
C THR A 33 -1.27 14.24 -1.70
N ALA A 34 -1.28 15.52 -2.08
CA ALA A 34 -0.11 16.21 -2.63
C ALA A 34 1.15 16.10 -1.74
N HIS A 35 1.00 16.01 -0.41
CA HIS A 35 2.10 15.82 0.55
C HIS A 35 2.83 14.48 0.41
N HIS A 36 2.31 13.58 -0.41
CA HIS A 36 2.93 12.29 -0.72
C HIS A 36 3.64 12.29 -2.08
N ILE A 37 3.27 13.22 -2.97
CA ILE A 37 3.62 13.18 -4.39
C ILE A 37 4.52 14.35 -4.80
N LEU A 38 4.19 15.56 -4.37
CA LEU A 38 4.89 16.78 -4.78
C LEU A 38 6.13 16.98 -3.91
N PRO A 39 7.37 16.89 -4.45
CA PRO A 39 8.60 16.87 -3.64
C PRO A 39 8.75 18.04 -2.66
N HIS A 40 8.29 19.22 -3.05
CA HIS A 40 8.34 20.43 -2.23
C HIS A 40 7.32 20.44 -1.07
N LEU A 41 6.31 19.58 -1.11
CA LEU A 41 5.33 19.40 -0.04
C LEU A 41 5.60 18.18 0.84
N ILE A 42 6.55 17.29 0.46
CA ILE A 42 6.81 16.05 1.21
C ILE A 42 7.49 16.38 2.54
N PRO A 43 6.84 16.08 3.69
CA PRO A 43 7.45 16.32 5.00
C PRO A 43 8.43 15.20 5.34
N LYS A 44 9.72 15.41 5.02
CA LYS A 44 10.80 14.39 5.07
C LYS A 44 10.92 13.61 6.39
N MET A 45 10.59 14.20 7.54
CA MET A 45 10.72 13.57 8.86
C MET A 45 9.41 12.98 9.41
N ARG A 46 8.37 12.85 8.58
CA ARG A 46 7.07 12.30 9.02
C ARG A 46 6.83 10.94 8.41
N VAL A 47 7.23 9.89 9.15
CA VAL A 47 7.06 8.47 8.78
C VAL A 47 5.62 8.15 8.36
N LYS A 48 4.63 8.77 9.01
CA LYS A 48 3.20 8.65 8.67
C LYS A 48 2.90 8.85 7.19
N HIS A 49 3.54 9.81 6.53
CA HIS A 49 3.30 10.05 5.10
C HIS A 49 3.90 8.94 4.24
N CYS A 50 5.11 8.49 4.57
CA CYS A 50 5.72 7.35 3.90
C CYS A 50 4.83 6.09 4.03
N THR A 51 4.40 5.76 5.25
CA THR A 51 3.56 4.56 5.48
C THR A 51 2.19 4.65 4.82
N GLN A 52 1.64 5.85 4.63
CA GLN A 52 0.39 6.05 3.88
C GLN A 52 0.54 5.73 2.39
N VAL A 53 1.72 5.99 1.79
CA VAL A 53 2.02 5.60 0.40
C VAL A 53 2.09 4.09 0.26
N PHE A 54 2.76 3.41 1.20
CA PHE A 54 2.86 1.95 1.25
C PHE A 54 1.65 1.28 1.89
N SER A 55 0.46 1.87 1.82
CA SER A 55 -0.72 1.30 2.46
C SER A 55 -1.49 0.35 1.54
N GLN A 56 -2.21 -0.59 2.15
CA GLN A 56 -3.14 -1.49 1.46
C GLN A 56 -4.06 -0.76 0.48
N SER A 57 -4.59 0.40 0.89
CA SER A 57 -5.52 1.18 0.08
C SER A 57 -4.91 1.72 -1.21
N VAL A 58 -3.63 2.08 -1.20
CA VAL A 58 -2.91 2.52 -2.39
C VAL A 58 -2.62 1.33 -3.30
N GLY A 59 -2.18 0.20 -2.73
CA GLY A 59 -1.94 -1.05 -3.47
C GLY A 59 -3.20 -1.55 -4.18
N VAL A 60 -4.31 -1.70 -3.45
CA VAL A 60 -5.61 -2.08 -4.03
C VAL A 60 -6.11 -1.05 -5.03
N GLY A 61 -5.92 0.25 -4.77
CA GLY A 61 -6.27 1.32 -5.70
C GLY A 61 -5.53 1.19 -7.04
N LEU A 62 -4.23 0.87 -7.04
CA LEU A 62 -3.46 0.60 -8.26
C LEU A 62 -4.00 -0.63 -9.00
N ALA A 63 -4.17 -1.76 -8.29
CA ALA A 63 -4.64 -3.01 -8.89
C ALA A 63 -6.04 -2.86 -9.51
N CYS A 64 -6.97 -2.22 -8.79
CA CYS A 64 -8.33 -1.98 -9.27
C CYS A 64 -8.35 -1.09 -10.52
N MET A 65 -7.56 -0.02 -10.53
CA MET A 65 -7.49 0.86 -11.70
C MET A 65 -6.81 0.18 -12.90
N ALA A 66 -5.85 -0.71 -12.68
CA ALA A 66 -5.26 -1.54 -13.73
C ALA A 66 -6.27 -2.56 -14.28
N GLU A 67 -7.04 -3.21 -13.41
CA GLU A 67 -8.09 -4.17 -13.77
C GLU A 67 -9.17 -3.54 -14.66
N LEU A 68 -9.58 -2.32 -14.32
CA LEU A 68 -10.54 -1.54 -15.10
C LEU A 68 -9.96 -0.95 -16.40
N GLY A 69 -8.69 -1.22 -16.71
CA GLY A 69 -7.99 -0.67 -17.89
C GLY A 69 -7.68 0.83 -17.81
N ALA A 70 -7.83 1.44 -16.63
CA ALA A 70 -7.54 2.86 -16.42
C ALA A 70 -6.05 3.11 -16.12
N LEU A 71 -5.32 2.13 -15.62
CA LEU A 71 -3.86 2.15 -15.50
C LEU A 71 -3.23 1.00 -16.27
N ASP A 72 -1.96 1.14 -16.63
CA ASP A 72 -1.22 0.08 -17.29
C ASP A 72 -1.10 -1.16 -16.38
N LYS A 73 -1.13 -2.36 -16.98
CA LYS A 73 -1.04 -3.62 -16.24
C LYS A 73 0.28 -3.78 -15.46
N SER A 74 1.35 -3.09 -15.84
CA SER A 74 2.58 -3.05 -15.01
C SER A 74 2.35 -2.41 -13.63
N SER A 75 1.22 -1.73 -13.40
CA SER A 75 0.82 -1.23 -12.08
C SER A 75 0.56 -2.36 -11.08
N TYR A 76 0.21 -3.58 -11.51
CA TYR A 76 0.05 -4.73 -10.61
C TYR A 76 1.34 -5.02 -9.84
N GLU A 77 2.50 -4.92 -10.48
CA GLU A 77 3.78 -5.20 -9.83
C GLU A 77 4.10 -4.18 -8.73
N THR A 78 3.68 -2.92 -8.93
CA THR A 78 3.75 -1.91 -7.87
C THR A 78 2.72 -2.17 -6.78
N ALA A 79 1.49 -2.54 -7.15
CA ALA A 79 0.44 -2.88 -6.19
C ALA A 79 0.87 -4.01 -5.25
N ASP A 80 1.41 -5.10 -5.80
CA ASP A 80 1.90 -6.25 -5.05
C ASP A 80 3.05 -5.86 -4.11
N LEU A 81 3.97 -4.99 -4.56
CA LEU A 81 5.04 -4.45 -3.72
C LEU A 81 4.48 -3.65 -2.54
N LEU A 82 3.51 -2.76 -2.78
CA LEU A 82 2.90 -1.95 -1.72
C LEU A 82 2.14 -2.84 -0.72
N LEU A 83 1.41 -3.85 -1.18
CA LEU A 83 0.72 -4.82 -0.32
C LEU A 83 1.70 -5.61 0.54
N PHE A 84 2.83 -6.04 -0.04
CA PHE A 84 3.89 -6.70 0.71
C PHE A 84 4.48 -5.78 1.80
N PHE A 85 4.81 -4.53 1.48
CA PHE A 85 5.34 -3.58 2.46
C PHE A 85 4.34 -3.22 3.55
N ASP A 86 3.06 -3.11 3.20
CA ASP A 86 1.96 -2.86 4.14
C ASP A 86 1.85 -4.01 5.16
N ASP A 87 1.85 -5.26 4.69
CA ASP A 87 1.86 -6.45 5.53
C ASP A 87 3.13 -6.55 6.38
N LEU A 88 4.30 -6.28 5.79
CA LEU A 88 5.59 -6.29 6.49
C LEU A 88 5.65 -5.24 7.59
N PHE A 89 5.23 -4.00 7.31
CA PHE A 89 5.22 -2.93 8.28
C PHE A 89 4.22 -3.20 9.41
N ASP A 90 3.03 -3.70 9.08
CA ASP A 90 2.05 -4.10 10.08
C ASP A 90 2.62 -5.22 10.98
N SER A 91 3.35 -6.19 10.41
CA SER A 91 3.94 -7.34 11.13
C SER A 91 4.94 -6.96 12.23
N VAL A 92 5.60 -5.79 12.11
CA VAL A 92 6.61 -5.31 13.06
C VAL A 92 6.11 -4.14 13.92
N ASN A 93 4.92 -3.61 13.61
CA ASN A 93 4.34 -2.44 14.28
C ASN A 93 2.88 -2.68 14.71
N GLY A 94 2.48 -3.95 14.81
CA GLY A 94 1.20 -4.42 15.32
C GLY A 94 1.18 -4.51 16.84
N SER A 95 0.03 -4.19 17.45
CA SER A 95 -0.17 -4.29 18.91
C SER A 95 -1.58 -4.72 19.30
N PHE A 96 -2.39 -5.17 18.33
CA PHE A 96 -3.77 -5.56 18.60
C PHE A 96 -3.83 -7.00 19.13
N SER A 97 -4.75 -7.26 20.06
CA SER A 97 -5.04 -8.61 20.55
C SER A 97 -5.84 -9.45 19.54
N GLU A 98 -6.56 -8.79 18.63
CA GLU A 98 -7.43 -9.41 17.64
C GLU A 98 -7.15 -8.88 16.23
N ILE A 99 -7.63 -9.60 15.21
CA ILE A 99 -7.52 -9.17 13.81
C ILE A 99 -8.57 -8.08 13.55
N ILE A 100 -8.11 -6.85 13.37
CA ILE A 100 -8.99 -5.71 13.06
C ILE A 100 -8.91 -5.38 11.57
N GLY A 101 -10.06 -5.27 10.91
CA GLY A 101 -10.14 -4.83 9.51
C GLY A 101 -9.43 -5.74 8.52
N GLY A 102 -9.36 -7.05 8.80
CA GLY A 102 -8.68 -8.05 7.95
C GLY A 102 -7.15 -8.00 8.00
N LYS A 103 -6.56 -7.10 8.80
CA LYS A 103 -5.12 -6.88 8.91
C LYS A 103 -4.49 -7.87 9.90
N LYS A 104 -4.33 -9.12 9.47
CA LYS A 104 -3.83 -10.21 10.34
C LYS A 104 -2.45 -9.97 10.94
N TYR A 105 -1.58 -9.22 10.26
CA TYR A 105 -0.23 -8.92 10.74
C TYR A 105 -0.17 -7.76 11.74
N ARG A 106 -1.30 -7.09 12.04
CA ARG A 106 -1.37 -6.11 13.13
C ARG A 106 -1.61 -6.75 14.49
N ALA A 107 -1.95 -8.04 14.52
CA ALA A 107 -2.15 -8.78 15.74
C ALA A 107 -0.81 -9.10 16.42
N ALA A 108 -0.82 -9.35 17.72
CA ALA A 108 0.38 -9.71 18.46
C ALA A 108 1.04 -11.00 17.91
N VAL A 109 2.36 -11.05 17.96
CA VAL A 109 3.14 -12.23 17.55
C VAL A 109 3.00 -13.33 18.61
N THR A 110 2.66 -14.53 18.15
CA THR A 110 2.57 -15.76 18.96
C THR A 110 3.37 -16.89 18.31
N PRO A 111 3.67 -18.00 19.02
CA PRO A 111 4.38 -19.14 18.44
C PRO A 111 3.73 -19.73 17.18
N THR A 112 2.42 -19.59 17.02
CA THR A 112 1.65 -20.11 15.88
C THR A 112 1.16 -19.01 14.92
N SER A 113 1.59 -17.76 15.14
CA SER A 113 1.09 -16.62 14.36
C SER A 113 1.59 -16.64 12.91
N PRO A 114 0.84 -16.04 11.98
CA PRO A 114 1.21 -16.02 10.56
C PRO A 114 2.47 -15.21 10.25
N HIS A 115 2.98 -14.41 11.20
CA HIS A 115 4.19 -13.60 11.06
C HIS A 115 5.40 -14.42 10.62
N HIS A 116 5.55 -15.63 11.17
CA HIS A 116 6.66 -16.53 10.84
C HIS A 116 6.68 -16.92 9.36
N ASN A 117 5.54 -16.99 8.68
CA ASN A 117 5.49 -17.29 7.25
C ASN A 117 5.86 -16.08 6.38
N LEU A 118 5.61 -14.86 6.87
CA LEU A 118 5.93 -13.63 6.14
C LEU A 118 7.43 -13.32 6.19
N TRP A 119 8.10 -13.66 7.30
CA TRP A 119 9.51 -13.35 7.54
C TRP A 119 10.49 -14.37 6.93
N ASN A 120 9.99 -15.50 6.40
CA ASN A 120 10.76 -16.60 5.78
C ASN A 120 10.71 -16.55 4.24
#